data_AF-A0A6G6Y2L4-F1
#
_entry.id   AF-A0A6G6Y2L4-F1
#
_cell.length_a   1.000
_cell.length_b   1.000
_cell.length_c   1.000
_cell.angle_alpha   90.00
_cell.angle_beta   90.00
_cell.angle_gamma   90.00
#
_symmetry.space_group_name_H-M   'P 1'
#
loop_
_entity.id
_entity.type
_entity.pdbx_description
1 polymer ?
#
loop_
_entity_poly.entity_id
_entity_poly.type
_entity_poly.pdbx_seq_one_letter_code
_entity_poly.pdbx_strand_id
1 'polypeptide(L)'
;MRDQTVPFLPKYRRYGLILLYGLTAVLLGSDVWPAILGADAQTDPIRGIALSIWGTFSLLAVLGIRYPERMLPLLFAQFTYKVIWLCAFALPRWRAGTLDPSTDGLFHSMAIGLGFDLVLVPWIFVARSYFARFFVFGSDHARGAEPG
;
A
#
# COMPACT_ATOMS: atom_id res chain seq x y z
N MET A 1 -11.81 33.25 -16.06
CA MET A 1 -11.55 32.32 -14.94
C MET A 1 -11.74 30.91 -15.47
N ARG A 2 -10.67 30.14 -15.66
CA ARG A 2 -10.75 28.76 -16.18
C ARG A 2 -11.07 27.84 -15.01
N ASP A 3 -12.26 27.25 -15.05
CA ASP A 3 -12.69 26.18 -14.16
C ASP A 3 -11.75 24.97 -14.38
N GLN A 4 -10.80 24.80 -13.47
CA GLN A 4 -9.99 23.58 -13.40
C GLN A 4 -10.82 22.51 -12.71
N THR A 5 -11.73 21.90 -13.46
CA THR A 5 -12.45 20.71 -13.02
C THR A 5 -11.45 19.58 -12.87
N VAL A 6 -10.89 19.43 -11.66
CA VAL A 6 -10.33 18.15 -11.23
C VAL A 6 -11.37 17.08 -11.57
N PRO A 7 -11.06 16.11 -12.46
CA PRO A 7 -12.06 15.18 -12.95
C PRO A 7 -12.68 14.47 -11.75
N PHE A 8 -13.97 14.75 -11.53
CA PHE A 8 -14.73 14.21 -10.40
C PHE A 8 -14.62 12.68 -10.47
N LEU A 9 -13.88 12.08 -9.55
CA LEU A 9 -13.81 10.62 -9.50
C LEU A 9 -15.24 10.12 -9.30
N PRO A 10 -15.72 9.18 -10.13
CA PRO A 10 -17.05 8.63 -9.96
C PRO A 10 -17.27 8.15 -8.52
N LYS A 11 -18.41 8.49 -7.91
CA LYS A 11 -18.69 8.27 -6.48
C LYS A 11 -18.32 6.86 -6.00
N TYR A 12 -18.55 5.84 -6.83
CA TYR A 12 -18.22 4.44 -6.55
C TYR A 12 -16.72 4.19 -6.25
N ARG A 13 -15.81 4.91 -6.92
CA ARG A 13 -14.35 4.75 -6.70
C ARG A 13 -13.92 5.26 -5.34
N ARG A 14 -14.51 6.37 -4.90
CA ARG A 14 -14.23 6.94 -3.58
C ARG A 14 -14.69 6.02 -2.46
N TYR A 15 -15.89 5.43 -2.58
CA TYR A 15 -16.36 4.47 -1.58
C TYR A 15 -15.53 3.19 -1.56
N GLY A 16 -15.07 2.69 -2.72
CA GLY A 16 -14.14 1.56 -2.78
C GLY A 16 -12.82 1.83 -2.05
N LEU A 17 -12.25 3.03 -2.22
CA LEU A 17 -11.06 3.45 -1.48
C LEU A 17 -11.32 3.55 0.02
N ILE A 18 -12.41 4.19 0.44
CA ILE A 18 -12.78 4.30 1.86
C ILE A 18 -12.96 2.92 2.48
N LEU A 19 -13.60 1.99 1.76
CA LEU A 19 -13.76 0.61 2.19
C LEU A 19 -12.39 -0.08 2.34
N LEU A 20 -11.48 0.03 1.37
CA LEU A 20 -10.12 -0.52 1.47
C LEU A 20 -9.36 0.01 2.70
N TYR A 21 -9.42 1.33 2.93
CA TYR A 21 -8.78 1.94 4.09
C TYR A 21 -9.43 1.46 5.40
N GLY A 22 -10.76 1.36 5.44
CA GLY A 22 -11.48 0.83 6.60
C GLY A 22 -11.12 -0.63 6.90
N LEU A 23 -11.12 -1.48 5.87
CA LEU A 23 -10.70 -2.87 5.99
C LEU A 23 -9.24 -2.98 6.42
N THR A 24 -8.34 -2.17 5.87
CA THR A 24 -6.95 -2.13 6.31
C THR A 24 -6.86 -1.73 7.78
N ALA A 25 -7.49 -0.62 8.18
CA ALA A 25 -7.41 -0.12 9.54
C ALA A 25 -7.92 -1.17 10.55
N VAL A 26 -9.04 -1.83 10.26
CA VAL A 26 -9.68 -2.81 11.14
C VAL A 26 -8.98 -4.17 11.07
N LEU A 27 -8.89 -4.80 9.89
CA LEU A 27 -8.37 -6.17 9.78
C LEU A 27 -6.89 -6.24 10.14
N LEU A 28 -6.05 -5.36 9.58
CA LEU A 28 -4.63 -5.31 9.94
C LEU A 28 -4.44 -4.83 11.37
N GLY A 29 -5.24 -3.86 11.80
CA GLY A 29 -5.14 -3.32 13.15
C GLY A 29 -5.48 -4.36 14.22
N SER A 30 -6.53 -5.14 14.03
CA SER A 30 -6.92 -6.22 14.94
C SER A 30 -5.87 -7.32 15.05
N ASP A 31 -5.09 -7.56 14.00
CA ASP A 31 -4.00 -8.55 14.00
C ASP A 31 -2.74 -8.01 14.70
N VAL A 32 -2.38 -6.75 14.40
CA VAL A 32 -1.07 -6.19 14.79
C VAL A 32 -1.08 -5.50 16.15
N TRP A 33 -2.14 -4.76 16.51
CA TRP A 33 -2.17 -3.99 17.76
C TRP A 33 -2.09 -4.84 19.03
N PRO A 34 -2.75 -6.00 19.15
CA PRO A 34 -2.57 -6.87 20.31
C PRO A 34 -1.10 -7.31 20.48
N ALA A 35 -0.42 -7.63 19.38
CA ALA A 35 0.98 -8.01 19.41
C ALA A 35 1.92 -6.85 19.77
N ILE A 36 1.60 -5.62 19.35
CA ILE A 36 2.34 -4.41 19.74
C ILE A 36 2.13 -4.10 21.23
N LEU A 37 0.89 -4.09 21.70
CA LEU A 37 0.54 -3.71 23.08
C LEU A 37 0.99 -4.77 24.10
N GLY A 38 1.07 -6.03 23.68
CA GLY A 38 1.60 -7.13 24.48
C GLY A 38 3.11 -7.37 24.30
N ALA A 39 3.83 -6.50 23.58
CA ALA A 39 5.26 -6.67 23.36
C ALA A 39 6.05 -6.51 24.67
N ASP A 40 6.98 -7.43 24.90
CA ASP A 40 7.89 -7.43 26.05
C ASP A 40 9.37 -7.48 25.62
N ALA A 41 10.27 -7.58 26.60
CA ALA A 41 11.71 -7.64 26.38
C ALA A 41 12.20 -8.88 25.59
N GLN A 42 11.37 -9.93 25.45
CA GLN A 42 11.70 -11.14 24.69
C GLN A 42 11.22 -11.07 23.23
N THR A 43 10.49 -10.02 22.86
CA THR A 43 10.03 -9.82 21.48
C THR A 43 11.22 -9.75 20.53
N ASP A 44 11.22 -10.61 19.51
CA ASP A 44 12.25 -10.57 18.46
C ASP A 44 12.32 -9.16 17.85
N PRO A 45 13.51 -8.52 17.84
CA PRO A 45 13.63 -7.14 17.38
C PRO A 45 13.18 -6.92 15.93
N ILE A 46 13.45 -7.87 15.04
CA ILE A 46 13.08 -7.75 13.62
C ILE A 46 11.57 -7.87 13.43
N ARG A 47 10.93 -8.78 14.16
CA ARG A 47 9.47 -8.87 14.25
C ARG A 47 8.87 -7.58 14.81
N GLY A 48 9.47 -6.99 15.84
CA GLY A 48 9.05 -5.71 16.41
C GLY A 48 9.04 -4.57 15.38
N ILE A 49 10.06 -4.52 14.52
CA ILE A 49 10.12 -3.57 13.39
C ILE A 49 8.97 -3.81 12.41
N ALA A 50 8.73 -5.06 12.01
CA ALA A 50 7.65 -5.40 11.09
C ALA A 50 6.27 -5.02 11.64
N LEU A 51 6.01 -5.35 12.92
CA LEU A 51 4.79 -4.95 13.61
C LEU A 51 4.63 -3.44 13.65
N SER A 52 5.70 -2.68 13.93
CA SER A 52 5.66 -1.22 13.97
C SER A 52 5.30 -0.62 12.60
N ILE A 53 5.84 -1.17 11.51
CA ILE A 53 5.52 -0.75 10.14
C ILE A 53 4.05 -1.06 9.82
N TRP A 54 3.56 -2.26 10.12
CA TRP A 54 2.17 -2.62 9.87
C TRP A 54 1.18 -1.85 10.76
N GLY A 55 1.54 -1.56 12.00
CA GLY A 55 0.79 -0.67 12.89
C GLY A 55 0.71 0.75 12.32
N THR A 56 1.82 1.25 11.75
CA THR A 56 1.83 2.52 11.03
C THR A 56 0.89 2.50 9.82
N PHE A 57 0.85 1.42 9.04
CA PHE A 57 -0.10 1.29 7.94
C PHE A 57 -1.55 1.30 8.42
N SER A 58 -1.87 0.61 9.53
CA SER A 58 -3.20 0.65 10.15
C SER A 58 -3.60 2.08 10.54
N LEU A 59 -2.72 2.84 11.18
CA LEU A 59 -2.99 4.25 11.56
C LEU A 59 -3.16 5.16 10.35
N LEU A 60 -2.28 5.05 9.35
CA LEU A 60 -2.37 5.87 8.14
C LEU A 60 -3.62 5.52 7.32
N ALA A 61 -4.10 4.28 7.39
CA ALA A 61 -5.35 3.89 6.75
C ALA A 61 -6.55 4.64 7.38
N VAL A 62 -6.56 4.88 8.71
CA VAL A 62 -7.58 5.74 9.34
C VAL A 62 -7.57 7.14 8.72
N LEU A 63 -6.39 7.71 8.45
CA LEU A 63 -6.28 9.00 7.77
C LEU A 63 -6.72 8.92 6.29
N GLY A 64 -6.51 7.76 5.65
CA GLY A 64 -7.01 7.44 4.31
C GLY A 64 -8.54 7.45 4.21
N ILE A 65 -9.28 7.10 5.27
CA ILE A 65 -10.75 7.22 5.28
C ILE A 65 -11.17 8.69 5.09
N ARG A 66 -10.47 9.63 5.74
CA ARG A 66 -10.77 11.06 5.67
C ARG A 66 -10.27 11.72 4.38
N TYR A 67 -9.15 11.23 3.84
CA TYR A 67 -8.48 11.79 2.66
C TYR A 67 -8.10 10.71 1.63
N PRO A 68 -9.08 9.98 1.05
CA PRO A 68 -8.82 8.72 0.32
C PRO A 68 -7.97 8.88 -0.93
N GLU A 69 -8.12 9.99 -1.64
CA GLU A 69 -7.37 10.27 -2.87
C GLU A 69 -5.95 10.75 -2.60
N ARG A 70 -5.73 11.43 -1.47
CA ARG A 70 -4.40 11.93 -1.09
C ARG A 70 -3.52 10.83 -0.50
N MET A 71 -4.14 9.78 0.04
CA MET A 71 -3.47 8.64 0.67
C MET A 71 -3.21 7.46 -0.25
N LEU A 72 -3.41 7.61 -1.56
CA LEU A 72 -3.07 6.56 -2.54
C LEU A 72 -1.62 6.04 -2.46
N PRO A 73 -0.60 6.85 -2.09
CA PRO A 73 0.74 6.33 -1.87
C PRO A 73 0.81 5.23 -0.81
N LEU A 74 -0.07 5.25 0.20
CA LEU A 74 -0.16 4.20 1.21
C LEU A 74 -0.60 2.86 0.59
N LEU A 75 -1.68 2.87 -0.18
CA LEU A 75 -2.19 1.66 -0.85
C LEU A 75 -1.15 1.11 -1.86
N PHE A 76 -0.45 2.00 -2.55
CA PHE A 76 0.63 1.62 -3.45
C PHE A 76 1.81 0.96 -2.70
N ALA A 77 2.19 1.51 -1.53
CA ALA A 77 3.21 0.90 -0.69
C ALA A 77 2.77 -0.47 -0.18
N GLN A 78 1.52 -0.63 0.28
CA GLN A 78 0.98 -1.91 0.73
C GLN A 78 0.96 -2.95 -0.39
N PHE A 79 0.50 -2.57 -1.58
CA PHE A 79 0.52 -3.43 -2.75
C PHE A 79 1.93 -3.89 -3.09
N THR A 80 2.87 -2.95 -3.20
CA THR A 80 4.26 -3.25 -3.56
C THR A 80 4.93 -4.15 -2.53
N TYR A 81 4.73 -3.87 -1.24
CA TYR A 81 5.21 -4.71 -0.16
C TYR A 81 4.68 -6.15 -0.28
N LYS A 82 3.37 -6.34 -0.48
CA LYS A 82 2.75 -7.66 -0.62
C LYS A 82 3.27 -8.39 -1.86
N VAL A 83 3.42 -7.70 -2.99
CA VAL A 83 3.99 -8.26 -4.22
C VAL A 83 5.41 -8.75 -3.98
N ILE A 84 6.28 -7.91 -3.40
CA ILE A 84 7.65 -8.28 -3.08
C ILE A 84 7.66 -9.51 -2.17
N TRP A 85 6.84 -9.50 -1.11
CA TRP A 85 6.84 -10.59 -0.15
C TRP A 85 6.35 -11.91 -0.76
N LEU A 86 5.25 -11.86 -1.51
CA LEU A 86 4.69 -13.03 -2.18
C LEU A 86 5.65 -13.57 -3.24
N CYS A 87 6.24 -12.72 -4.08
CA CYS A 87 7.12 -13.19 -5.16
C CYS A 87 8.49 -13.66 -4.66
N ALA A 88 9.10 -12.94 -3.71
CA ALA A 88 10.46 -13.22 -3.26
C ALA A 88 10.54 -14.26 -2.14
N PHE A 89 9.53 -14.35 -1.27
CA PHE A 89 9.58 -15.20 -0.07
C PHE A 89 8.55 -16.31 -0.08
N ALA A 90 7.29 -16.02 -0.37
CA ALA A 90 6.23 -17.02 -0.24
C ALA A 90 6.17 -17.98 -1.44
N LEU A 91 6.24 -17.44 -2.66
CA LEU A 91 6.16 -18.22 -3.89
C LEU A 91 7.28 -19.27 -4.01
N PRO A 92 8.57 -18.97 -3.68
CA PRO A 92 9.60 -20.01 -3.68
C PRO A 92 9.32 -21.12 -2.68
N ARG A 93 8.84 -20.80 -1.47
CA ARG A 93 8.49 -21.78 -0.43
C ARG A 93 7.29 -22.64 -0.84
N TRP A 94 6.28 -22.03 -1.44
CA TRP A 94 5.13 -22.73 -1.99
C TRP A 94 5.54 -23.72 -3.08
N ARG A 95 6.40 -23.28 -4.02
CA ARG A 95 6.94 -24.15 -5.09
C ARG A 95 7.80 -25.29 -4.56
N ALA A 96 8.53 -25.07 -3.47
CA ALA A 96 9.34 -26.11 -2.83
C ALA A 96 8.52 -27.09 -1.98
N GLY A 97 7.21 -26.83 -1.77
CA GLY A 97 6.39 -27.63 -0.86
C GLY A 97 6.78 -27.48 0.62
N THR A 98 7.49 -26.41 0.97
CA THR A 98 8.02 -26.16 2.32
C THR A 98 7.31 -25.02 3.03
N LEU A 99 6.04 -24.78 2.72
CA LEU A 99 5.23 -23.84 3.51
C LEU A 99 4.90 -24.49 4.84
N ASP A 100 5.45 -23.93 5.91
CA ASP A 100 4.98 -24.28 7.25
C ASP A 100 3.56 -23.70 7.48
N PRO A 101 2.81 -24.22 8.46
CA PRO A 101 1.44 -23.77 8.72
C PRO A 101 1.31 -22.27 9.05
N SER A 102 2.32 -21.65 9.67
CA SER A 102 2.28 -20.23 10.02
C SER A 102 2.47 -19.33 8.80
N THR A 103 3.32 -19.74 7.86
CA THR A 103 3.56 -19.07 6.59
C THR A 103 2.39 -19.28 5.62
N ASP A 104 1.70 -20.42 5.68
CA ASP A 104 0.55 -20.71 4.83
C ASP A 104 -0.66 -19.80 5.12
N GLY A 105 -0.97 -19.57 6.40
CA GLY A 105 -2.02 -18.62 6.80
C GLY A 105 -1.68 -17.17 6.40
N LEU A 106 -0.40 -16.80 6.55
CA LEU A 106 0.08 -15.48 6.13
C LEU A 106 0.05 -15.32 4.60
N PHE A 107 0.40 -16.37 3.86
CA PHE A 107 0.34 -16.41 2.40
C PHE A 107 -1.07 -16.12 1.90
N HIS A 108 -2.08 -16.84 2.41
CA HIS A 108 -3.47 -16.62 2.02
C HIS A 108 -3.95 -15.20 2.35
N SER A 109 -3.65 -14.72 3.57
CA SER A 109 -4.01 -13.36 4.00
C SER A 109 -3.40 -12.28 3.09
N MET A 110 -2.12 -12.43 2.75
CA MET A 110 -1.42 -11.50 1.87
C MET A 110 -1.93 -11.56 0.42
N ALA A 111 -2.23 -12.77 -0.10
CA ALA A 111 -2.75 -12.96 -1.44
C ALA A 111 -4.17 -12.38 -1.61
N ILE A 112 -5.06 -12.63 -0.64
CA ILE A 112 -6.40 -12.04 -0.62
C ILE A 112 -6.32 -10.52 -0.53
N GLY A 113 -5.51 -10.01 0.39
CA GLY A 113 -5.29 -8.57 0.53
C GLY A 113 -4.74 -7.92 -0.74
N LEU A 114 -3.83 -8.60 -1.45
CA LEU A 114 -3.30 -8.14 -2.74
C LEU A 114 -4.39 -8.12 -3.82
N GLY A 115 -5.27 -9.11 -3.85
CA GLY A 115 -6.41 -9.17 -4.76
C GLY A 115 -7.39 -8.00 -4.56
N PHE A 116 -7.70 -7.67 -3.31
CA PHE A 116 -8.52 -6.50 -2.99
C PHE A 116 -7.86 -5.19 -3.45
N ASP A 117 -6.57 -5.01 -3.17
CA ASP A 117 -5.81 -3.85 -3.63
C ASP A 117 -5.86 -3.74 -5.17
N LEU A 118 -5.65 -4.85 -5.88
CA LEU A 118 -5.68 -4.88 -7.35
C LEU A 118 -7.04 -4.49 -7.94
N VAL A 119 -8.14 -4.91 -7.33
CA VAL A 119 -9.50 -4.64 -7.86
C VAL A 119 -10.00 -3.25 -7.49
N LEU A 120 -9.77 -2.81 -6.26
CA LEU A 120 -10.39 -1.61 -5.71
C LEU A 120 -9.53 -0.35 -5.89
N VAL A 121 -8.20 -0.47 -6.05
CA VAL A 121 -7.33 0.67 -6.32
C VAL A 121 -7.51 1.14 -7.77
N PRO A 122 -7.77 2.44 -8.01
CA PRO A 122 -7.89 2.97 -9.37
C PRO A 122 -6.51 3.17 -10.00
N TRP A 123 -5.89 2.09 -10.50
CA TRP A 123 -4.52 2.08 -11.03
C TRP A 123 -4.24 3.13 -12.12
N ILE A 124 -5.18 3.37 -13.03
CA ILE A 124 -5.03 4.41 -14.05
C ILE A 124 -4.89 5.79 -13.42
N PHE A 125 -5.63 6.06 -12.33
CA PHE A 125 -5.51 7.31 -11.60
C PHE A 125 -4.16 7.38 -10.85
N VAL A 126 -3.72 6.28 -10.22
CA VAL A 126 -2.40 6.22 -9.58
C VAL A 126 -1.28 6.51 -10.59
N ALA A 127 -1.31 5.85 -11.76
CA ALA A 127 -0.37 6.06 -12.85
C ALA A 127 -0.31 7.52 -13.31
N ARG A 128 -1.47 8.14 -13.57
CA ARG A 128 -1.55 9.52 -14.06
C ARG A 128 -1.20 10.57 -13.00
N SER A 129 -1.57 10.34 -11.75
CA SER A 129 -1.39 11.32 -10.68
C SER A 129 0.03 11.33 -10.12
N TYR A 130 0.72 10.18 -10.09
CA TYR A 130 2.03 10.04 -9.43
C TYR A 130 3.19 9.73 -10.39
N PHE A 131 2.99 8.93 -11.44
CA PHE A 131 4.08 8.56 -12.36
C PHE A 131 4.26 9.56 -13.50
N ALA A 132 3.18 10.14 -14.04
CA ALA A 132 3.28 11.12 -15.14
C ALA A 132 4.05 12.38 -14.73
N ARG A 133 4.00 12.79 -13.46
CA ARG A 133 4.75 13.94 -12.95
C ARG A 133 6.23 13.63 -12.75
N PHE A 134 6.58 12.38 -12.48
CA PHE A 134 7.96 11.98 -12.22
C PHE A 134 8.83 11.97 -13.49
N PHE A 135 8.27 11.61 -14.64
CA PHE A 135 9.02 11.56 -15.92
C PHE A 135 9.08 12.89 -16.68
N VAL A 136 8.24 13.87 -16.36
CA VAL A 136 8.24 15.20 -17.03
C VAL A 136 9.32 16.14 -16.47
N PHE A 137 9.81 15.93 -15.26
CA PHE A 137 10.88 16.76 -14.66
C PHE A 137 12.28 16.55 -15.31
N GLY A 138 12.46 15.57 -16.18
CA GLY A 138 13.75 15.27 -16.83
C GLY A 138 14.06 16.08 -18.11
N SER A 139 13.10 16.82 -18.68
CA SER A 139 13.30 17.49 -19.97
C SER A 139 13.70 18.98 -19.90
N ASP A 140 13.59 19.61 -18.73
CA ASP A 140 13.75 21.07 -18.61
C ASP A 140 15.21 21.52 -18.40
N HIS A 141 16.14 20.60 -18.12
CA HIS A 141 17.56 20.95 -17.95
C HIS A 141 18.36 20.98 -19.27
N ALA A 142 17.75 20.58 -20.40
CA ALA A 142 18.44 20.51 -21.69
C ALA A 142 18.31 21.78 -22.57
N ARG A 143 17.57 22.82 -22.13
CA ARG A 143 17.32 24.04 -22.94
C ARG A 143 18.06 25.30 -22.47
N GLY A 144 18.88 25.21 -21.42
CA GLY A 144 19.58 26.35 -20.85
C GLY A 144 21.05 26.51 -21.27
N ALA A 145 21.57 25.62 -22.12
CA ALA A 145 22.99 25.59 -22.49
C ALA A 145 23.17 25.83 -24.00
N GLU A 146 22.75 26.99 -24.50
CA GLU A 146 23.34 27.54 -25.71
C GLU A 146 24.24 28.72 -25.31
N PRO A 147 25.57 28.65 -25.56
CA PRO A 147 26.48 29.76 -25.34
C PRO A 147 26.29 30.81 -26.45
N GLY A 148 25.99 32.05 -26.05
CA GLY A 148 26.13 33.24 -26.89
C GLY A 148 27.57 33.71 -26.99
#